data_AF-A0A4S8IB49-F1
#
_entry.id   AF-A0A4S8IB49-F1
#
_cell.length_a   1.000
_cell.length_b   1.000
_cell.length_c   1.000
_cell.angle_alpha   90.00
_cell.angle_beta   90.00
_cell.angle_gamma   90.00
#
_symmetry.space_group_name_H-M   'P 1'
#
loop_
_entity.id
_entity.type
_entity.pdbx_description
1 polymer ?
#
loop_
_entity_poly.entity_id
_entity_poly.type
_entity_poly.pdbx_seq_one_letter_code
_entity_poly.pdbx_strand_id
1 'polypeptide(L)'
;MIMISTDTTALAKPRTKPSPPENKWRTGAQERAYRTRLLEALRAAGDRRASGPRAVKEAADSALALTARGQSRWSRAVLLRRRSRLLVRAGGRIRRRKRPRRRPVGPTPGRGQPEGKKVRDRLRALGRLVPGCENLSTASLLEEAADYVGALEMQVKAMRTLADDL
;
A
#
# COMPACT_ATOMS: atom_id res chain seq x y z
N MET A 1 62.31 -24.65 -17.20
CA MET A 1 62.33 -23.82 -15.97
C MET A 1 62.42 -22.37 -16.40
N ILE A 2 61.64 -21.51 -15.74
CA ILE A 2 61.47 -20.04 -15.90
C ILE A 2 60.26 -19.59 -16.75
N MET A 3 59.40 -18.86 -16.05
CA MET A 3 58.12 -18.24 -16.38
C MET A 3 58.30 -16.82 -16.94
N ILE A 4 57.32 -16.28 -17.67
CA ILE A 4 56.71 -14.93 -17.52
C ILE A 4 55.52 -14.80 -18.48
N SER A 5 54.27 -14.68 -17.99
CA SER A 5 53.47 -13.44 -17.74
C SER A 5 53.09 -12.70 -19.04
N THR A 6 51.89 -12.18 -19.32
CA THR A 6 50.54 -12.04 -18.73
C THR A 6 49.67 -11.61 -19.94
N ASP A 7 48.36 -11.88 -20.02
CA ASP A 7 47.41 -10.82 -19.71
C ASP A 7 46.01 -11.36 -19.43
N THR A 8 45.57 -11.06 -18.21
CA THR A 8 44.20 -11.16 -17.72
C THR A 8 43.36 -10.07 -18.39
N THR A 9 42.57 -10.44 -19.40
CA THR A 9 41.44 -9.60 -19.84
C THR A 9 40.24 -9.90 -18.93
N ALA A 10 40.12 -9.12 -17.85
CA ALA A 10 38.93 -9.12 -17.01
C ALA A 10 37.77 -8.49 -17.78
N LEU A 11 36.89 -9.33 -18.34
CA LEU A 11 35.62 -8.89 -18.92
C LEU A 11 34.74 -8.30 -17.81
N ALA A 12 34.72 -6.98 -17.73
CA ALA A 12 33.91 -6.22 -16.80
C ALA A 12 32.43 -6.60 -16.97
N LYS A 13 31.86 -7.21 -15.93
CA LYS A 13 30.45 -7.57 -15.84
C LYS A 13 29.60 -6.29 -15.93
N PRO A 14 28.70 -6.14 -16.90
CA PRO A 14 27.87 -4.95 -17.00
C PRO A 14 27.06 -4.82 -15.71
N ARG A 15 27.19 -3.67 -15.03
CA ARG A 15 26.38 -3.29 -13.88
C ARG A 15 24.93 -3.23 -14.35
N THR A 16 24.18 -4.29 -14.11
CA THR A 16 22.73 -4.31 -14.26
C THR A 16 22.18 -3.22 -13.35
N LYS A 17 21.67 -2.13 -13.95
CA LYS A 17 20.87 -1.15 -13.22
C LYS A 17 19.73 -1.93 -12.56
N PRO A 18 19.46 -1.79 -11.26
CA PRO A 18 18.31 -2.44 -10.67
C PRO A 18 17.08 -1.91 -11.41
N SER A 19 16.45 -2.78 -12.20
CA SER A 19 15.15 -2.50 -12.78
C SER A 19 14.22 -2.10 -11.63
N PRO A 20 13.33 -1.11 -11.81
CA PRO A 20 12.25 -0.88 -10.85
C PRO A 20 11.58 -2.24 -10.64
N PRO A 21 11.25 -2.62 -9.38
CA PRO A 21 10.58 -3.89 -9.15
C PRO A 21 9.39 -3.94 -10.09
N GLU A 22 9.34 -4.95 -10.96
CA GLU A 22 8.20 -5.17 -11.83
C GLU A 22 6.99 -5.36 -10.93
N ASN A 23 6.28 -4.27 -10.72
CA ASN A 23 5.16 -4.25 -9.81
C ASN A 23 4.08 -5.11 -10.47
N LYS A 24 3.79 -6.27 -9.87
CA LYS A 24 2.69 -7.17 -10.26
C LYS A 24 1.37 -6.46 -10.59
N TRP A 25 1.16 -5.27 -10.00
CA TRP A 25 0.06 -4.33 -10.24
C TRP A 25 0.02 -3.71 -11.64
N ARG A 26 1.10 -3.79 -12.42
CA ARG A 26 1.18 -3.30 -13.80
C ARG A 26 0.87 -4.38 -14.83
N THR A 27 0.64 -5.63 -14.40
CA THR A 27 0.25 -6.72 -15.30
C THR A 27 -1.20 -6.56 -15.74
N GLY A 28 -1.47 -6.72 -17.05
CA GLY A 28 -2.82 -6.60 -17.60
C GLY A 28 -3.86 -7.56 -16.99
N ALA A 29 -3.42 -8.72 -16.47
CA ALA A 29 -4.30 -9.64 -15.76
C ALA A 29 -4.84 -9.08 -14.43
N GLN A 30 -3.98 -8.40 -13.64
CA GLN A 30 -4.42 -7.76 -12.40
C GLN A 30 -5.31 -6.55 -12.69
N GLU A 31 -4.99 -5.79 -13.73
CA GLU A 31 -5.80 -4.66 -14.18
C GLU A 31 -7.22 -5.09 -14.55
N ARG A 32 -7.36 -6.17 -15.35
CA ARG A 32 -8.68 -6.74 -15.69
C ARG A 32 -9.43 -7.24 -14.46
N ALA A 33 -8.76 -7.99 -13.58
CA ALA A 33 -9.37 -8.50 -12.35
C ALA A 33 -9.82 -7.36 -11.40
N TYR A 34 -9.08 -6.25 -11.38
CA TYR A 34 -9.47 -5.05 -10.64
C TYR A 34 -10.68 -4.37 -11.27
N ARG A 35 -10.68 -4.16 -12.59
CA ARG A 35 -11.80 -3.53 -13.31
C ARG A 35 -13.11 -4.26 -13.09
N THR A 36 -13.13 -5.60 -13.22
CA THR A 36 -14.36 -6.37 -13.01
C THR A 36 -14.90 -6.20 -11.59
N ARG A 37 -14.04 -6.35 -10.58
CA ARG A 37 -14.40 -6.14 -9.16
C ARG A 37 -14.82 -4.71 -8.86
N LEU A 38 -14.24 -3.73 -9.54
CA LEU A 38 -14.58 -2.32 -9.38
C LEU A 38 -16.00 -2.05 -9.88
N LEU A 39 -16.35 -2.51 -11.08
CA LEU A 39 -17.69 -2.35 -11.64
C LEU A 39 -18.76 -3.01 -10.77
N GLU A 40 -18.51 -4.23 -10.29
CA GLU A 40 -19.39 -4.92 -9.33
C GLU A 40 -19.56 -4.11 -8.04
N ALA A 41 -18.46 -3.60 -7.48
CA ALA A 41 -18.49 -2.84 -6.24
C ALA A 41 -19.21 -1.48 -6.40
N LEU A 42 -19.07 -0.84 -7.56
CA LEU A 42 -19.75 0.43 -7.88
C LEU A 42 -21.25 0.23 -8.07
N ARG A 43 -21.68 -0.80 -8.80
CA ARG A 43 -23.12 -1.16 -8.92
C ARG A 43 -23.74 -1.39 -7.55
N ALA A 44 -23.09 -2.22 -6.72
CA ALA A 44 -23.53 -2.47 -5.35
C ALA A 44 -23.47 -1.22 -4.44
N ALA A 45 -22.69 -0.19 -4.78
CA ALA A 45 -22.68 1.08 -4.07
C ALA A 45 -23.80 2.02 -4.53
N GLY A 46 -24.15 1.99 -5.82
CA GLY A 46 -25.26 2.74 -6.41
C GLY A 46 -26.64 2.25 -5.96
N ASP A 47 -26.82 0.94 -5.82
CA ASP A 47 -28.08 0.34 -5.34
C ASP A 47 -28.38 0.69 -3.87
N ARG A 48 -27.33 1.01 -3.10
CA ARG A 48 -27.48 1.49 -1.73
C ARG A 48 -27.76 2.99 -1.78
N ARG A 49 -28.83 3.42 -1.10
CA ARG A 49 -29.28 4.83 -0.87
C ARG A 49 -28.23 5.83 -0.32
N ALA A 50 -26.95 5.45 -0.31
CA ALA A 50 -25.79 6.24 0.06
C ALA A 50 -24.83 6.40 -1.14
N SER A 51 -25.38 6.80 -2.31
CA SER A 51 -24.59 7.20 -3.48
C SER A 51 -23.86 8.50 -3.16
N GLY A 52 -22.63 8.37 -2.68
CA GLY A 52 -21.80 9.50 -2.32
C GLY A 52 -20.32 9.19 -2.52
N PRO A 53 -19.45 10.22 -2.58
CA PRO A 53 -18.03 10.06 -2.88
C PRO A 53 -17.31 9.10 -1.90
N ARG A 54 -17.80 8.99 -0.66
CA ARG A 54 -17.29 8.03 0.33
C ARG A 54 -17.61 6.57 -0.05
N ALA A 55 -18.78 6.30 -0.60
CA ALA A 55 -19.16 4.95 -1.02
C ALA A 55 -18.36 4.51 -2.25
N VAL A 56 -18.15 5.41 -3.21
CA VAL A 56 -17.27 5.19 -4.37
C VAL A 56 -15.84 4.88 -3.93
N LYS A 57 -15.28 5.69 -3.02
CA LYS A 57 -13.95 5.45 -2.46
C LYS A 57 -13.88 4.11 -1.74
N GLU A 58 -14.87 3.77 -0.91
CA GLU A 58 -14.91 2.48 -0.22
C GLU A 58 -15.03 1.31 -1.19
N ALA A 59 -15.82 1.43 -2.26
CA ALA A 59 -15.94 0.43 -3.32
C ALA A 59 -14.61 0.22 -4.04
N ALA A 60 -13.93 1.30 -4.44
CA ALA A 60 -12.63 1.24 -5.09
C ALA A 60 -11.54 0.63 -4.18
N ASP A 61 -11.45 1.09 -2.92
CA ASP A 61 -10.50 0.55 -1.93
C ASP A 61 -10.77 -0.96 -1.69
N SER A 62 -12.04 -1.36 -1.63
CA SER A 62 -12.44 -2.76 -1.43
C SER A 62 -12.10 -3.64 -2.64
N ALA A 63 -12.39 -3.16 -3.85
CA ALA A 63 -12.05 -3.85 -5.08
C ALA A 63 -10.53 -4.04 -5.19
N LEU A 64 -9.75 -3.01 -4.86
CA LEU A 64 -8.29 -3.06 -4.89
C LEU A 64 -7.74 -4.09 -3.90
N ALA A 65 -8.25 -4.09 -2.66
CA ALA A 65 -7.86 -5.05 -1.64
C ALA A 65 -8.27 -6.50 -1.97
N LEU A 66 -9.40 -6.69 -2.65
CA LEU A 66 -9.83 -8.00 -3.14
C LEU A 66 -8.96 -8.50 -4.30
N THR A 67 -8.51 -7.62 -5.20
CA THR A 67 -7.54 -7.95 -6.25
C THR A 67 -6.20 -8.37 -5.66
N ALA A 68 -5.78 -7.78 -4.54
CA ALA A 68 -4.59 -8.20 -3.79
C ALA A 68 -4.73 -9.58 -3.12
N ARG A 69 -5.94 -10.15 -3.09
CA ARG A 69 -6.28 -11.46 -2.49
C ARG A 69 -5.84 -11.61 -1.02
N GLY A 70 -5.79 -10.52 -0.27
CA GLY A 70 -5.36 -10.54 1.14
C GLY A 70 -3.89 -10.93 1.37
N GLN A 71 -3.06 -10.96 0.32
CA GLN A 71 -1.66 -11.38 0.42
C GLN A 71 -0.81 -10.31 1.14
N SER A 72 -1.14 -9.03 0.97
CA SER A 72 -0.49 -7.93 1.67
C SER A 72 -1.14 -7.63 3.02
N ARG A 73 -0.41 -6.99 3.93
CA ARG A 73 -0.98 -6.50 5.19
C ARG A 73 -1.97 -5.37 4.94
N TRP A 74 -1.67 -4.48 4.00
CA TRP A 74 -2.57 -3.37 3.69
C TRP A 74 -3.92 -3.84 3.13
N SER A 75 -3.94 -4.87 2.28
CA SER A 75 -5.21 -5.38 1.73
C SER A 75 -6.09 -6.00 2.82
N ARG A 76 -5.50 -6.82 3.71
CA ARG A 76 -6.19 -7.34 4.90
C ARG A 76 -6.72 -6.23 5.79
N ALA A 77 -5.93 -5.17 6.00
CA ALA A 77 -6.34 -4.03 6.80
C ALA A 77 -7.53 -3.27 6.18
N VAL A 78 -7.55 -3.10 4.85
CA VAL A 78 -8.69 -2.49 4.14
C VAL A 78 -9.95 -3.33 4.27
N LEU A 79 -9.85 -4.66 4.05
CA LEU A 79 -10.99 -5.58 4.20
C LEU A 79 -11.52 -5.62 5.62
N LEU A 80 -10.64 -5.65 6.63
CA LEU A 80 -11.05 -5.62 8.04
C LEU A 80 -11.76 -4.31 8.40
N ARG A 81 -11.27 -3.17 7.89
CA ARG A 81 -11.92 -1.87 8.07
C ARG A 81 -13.31 -1.85 7.44
N ARG A 82 -13.47 -2.42 6.23
CA ARG A 82 -14.78 -2.56 5.57
C ARG A 82 -15.73 -3.42 6.39
N ARG A 83 -15.30 -4.62 6.83
CA ARG A 83 -16.10 -5.53 7.67
C ARG A 83 -16.55 -4.86 8.97
N SER A 84 -15.64 -4.12 9.62
CA SER A 84 -15.98 -3.31 10.79
C SER A 84 -17.10 -2.30 10.49
N ARG A 85 -16.97 -1.50 9.43
CA ARG A 85 -18.00 -0.50 9.08
C ARG A 85 -19.35 -1.13 8.81
N LEU A 86 -19.39 -2.26 8.11
CA LEU A 86 -20.62 -3.01 7.86
C LEU A 86 -21.24 -3.51 9.16
N LEU A 87 -20.44 -4.06 10.08
CA LEU A 87 -20.92 -4.53 11.37
C LEU A 87 -21.50 -3.38 12.20
N VAL A 88 -20.87 -2.19 12.22
CA VAL A 88 -21.43 -0.99 12.88
C VAL A 88 -22.74 -0.56 12.25
N ARG A 89 -22.83 -0.56 10.92
CA ARG A 89 -24.04 -0.15 10.20
C ARG A 89 -25.21 -1.11 10.40
N ALA A 90 -24.92 -2.38 10.67
CA ALA A 90 -25.89 -3.41 11.03
C ALA A 90 -26.25 -3.42 12.54
N GLY A 91 -25.88 -2.39 13.31
CA GLY A 91 -26.14 -2.32 14.75
C GLY A 91 -25.20 -3.16 15.61
N GLY A 92 -24.23 -3.83 15.01
CA GLY A 92 -23.22 -4.61 15.72
C GLY A 92 -22.23 -3.73 16.49
N ARG A 93 -21.85 -4.16 17.70
CA ARG A 93 -20.81 -3.47 18.49
C ARG A 93 -19.43 -3.95 18.06
N ILE A 94 -18.64 -3.10 17.41
CA ILE A 94 -17.19 -3.36 17.33
C ILE A 94 -16.62 -3.11 18.72
N ARG A 95 -16.04 -4.14 19.34
CA ARG A 95 -15.10 -3.96 20.44
C ARG A 95 -13.88 -3.22 19.89
N ARG A 96 -13.90 -1.89 19.94
CA ARG A 96 -12.70 -1.09 19.66
C ARG A 96 -11.67 -1.51 20.71
N ARG A 97 -10.66 -2.28 20.29
CA ARG A 97 -9.46 -2.49 21.12
C ARG A 97 -8.99 -1.08 21.48
N LYS A 98 -9.09 -0.68 22.76
CA LYS A 98 -8.71 0.65 23.20
C LYS A 98 -7.32 0.90 22.62
N ARG A 99 -7.21 1.85 21.68
CA ARG A 99 -5.88 2.34 21.27
C ARG A 99 -5.24 2.76 22.60
N PRO A 100 -4.08 2.22 23.00
CA PRO A 100 -3.43 2.74 24.20
C PRO A 100 -3.31 4.25 23.99
N ARG A 101 -3.92 5.02 24.89
CA ARG A 101 -3.76 6.48 24.91
C ARG A 101 -2.25 6.67 24.99
N ARG A 102 -1.63 7.05 23.88
CA ARG A 102 -0.20 7.39 23.89
C ARG A 102 -0.11 8.58 24.84
N ARG A 103 0.52 8.37 26.00
CA ARG A 103 0.90 9.47 26.89
C ARG A 103 1.64 10.48 26.02
N PRO A 104 1.31 11.78 26.06
CA PRO A 104 2.16 12.78 25.44
C PRO A 104 3.51 12.67 26.13
N VAL A 105 4.50 12.08 25.46
CA VAL A 105 5.89 12.18 25.89
C VAL A 105 6.24 13.65 25.68
N GLY A 106 6.36 14.39 26.78
CA GLY A 106 6.67 15.81 26.77
C GLY A 106 7.97 16.07 25.99
N PRO A 107 8.10 17.25 25.35
CA PRO A 107 9.33 17.59 24.65
C PRO A 107 10.44 17.81 25.68
N THR A 108 11.49 16.98 25.64
CA THR A 108 12.78 17.35 26.21
C THR A 108 13.46 18.32 25.24
N PRO A 109 13.76 19.58 25.63
CA PRO A 109 14.52 20.48 24.81
C PRO A 109 16.00 20.13 25.00
N GLY A 110 16.64 19.65 23.93
CA GLY A 110 18.03 19.24 24.01
C GLY A 110 18.63 18.96 22.64
N ARG A 111 19.41 19.94 22.17
CA ARG A 111 20.62 19.81 21.33
C ARG A 111 20.53 18.99 20.05
N GLY A 112 20.60 19.68 18.90
CA GLY A 112 20.99 19.17 17.57
C GLY A 112 20.25 17.92 17.10
N GLN A 113 19.29 18.04 16.18
CA GLN A 113 18.61 16.86 15.66
C GLN A 113 19.60 15.92 14.95
N PRO A 114 19.90 14.72 15.48
CA PRO A 114 20.62 13.74 14.69
C PRO A 114 19.69 13.35 13.52
N GLU A 115 20.23 13.27 12.30
CA GLU A 115 19.50 12.93 11.07
C GLU A 115 18.53 11.74 11.24
N GLY A 116 18.87 10.79 12.13
CA GLY A 116 18.01 9.65 12.49
C GLY A 116 16.63 10.02 13.08
N LYS A 117 16.45 11.18 13.73
CA LYS A 117 15.14 11.59 14.25
C LYS A 117 14.16 11.93 13.12
N LYS A 118 14.61 12.66 12.10
CA LYS A 118 13.81 13.02 10.92
C LYS A 118 13.40 11.77 10.13
N VAL A 119 14.33 10.84 9.92
CA VAL A 119 14.05 9.56 9.24
C VAL A 119 12.98 8.77 9.99
N ARG A 120 13.11 8.64 11.31
CA ARG A 120 12.12 7.95 12.16
C ARG A 120 10.74 8.60 12.10
N ASP A 121 10.67 9.92 12.07
CA ASP A 121 9.40 10.63 11.99
C ASP A 121 8.72 10.44 10.62
N ARG A 122 9.50 10.43 9.52
CA ARG A 122 9.02 10.08 8.18
C ARG A 122 8.53 8.63 8.10
N LEU A 123 9.25 7.68 8.69
CA LEU A 123 8.82 6.27 8.75
C LEU A 123 7.52 6.12 9.55
N ARG A 124 7.36 6.87 10.65
CA ARG A 124 6.11 6.90 11.42
C ARG A 124 4.95 7.47 10.61
N ALA A 125 5.20 8.52 9.82
CA ALA A 125 4.19 9.08 8.92
C ALA A 125 3.78 8.07 7.84
N LEU A 126 4.76 7.40 7.21
CA LEU A 126 4.51 6.37 6.20
C LEU A 126 3.69 5.20 6.76
N GLY A 127 4.01 4.71 7.96
CA GLY A 127 3.24 3.65 8.61
C GLY A 127 1.78 4.02 8.93
N ARG A 128 1.44 5.32 9.01
CA ARG A 128 0.06 5.80 9.16
C ARG A 128 -0.68 5.94 7.82
N LEU A 129 0.06 6.17 6.74
CA LEU A 129 -0.50 6.30 5.40
C LEU A 129 -0.84 4.93 4.80
N VAL A 130 0.06 3.96 4.96
CA VAL A 130 -0.16 2.59 4.46
C VAL A 130 -1.08 1.83 5.43
N PRO A 131 -2.22 1.31 4.96
CA PRO A 131 -3.16 0.58 5.82
C PRO A 131 -2.46 -0.56 6.58
N GLY A 132 -2.67 -0.66 7.90
CA GLY A 132 -2.16 -1.77 8.71
C GLY A 132 -0.66 -1.74 9.03
N CYS A 133 0.06 -0.67 8.68
CA CYS A 133 1.52 -0.61 8.79
C CYS A 133 2.06 0.30 9.93
N GLU A 134 1.22 0.63 10.93
CA GLU A 134 1.57 1.61 11.98
C GLU A 134 2.75 1.17 12.89
N ASN A 135 3.03 -0.13 13.00
CA ASN A 135 4.04 -0.71 13.89
C ASN A 135 4.85 -1.83 13.19
N LEU A 136 5.48 -1.52 12.06
CA LEU A 136 6.32 -2.44 11.29
C LEU A 136 7.81 -2.10 11.41
N SER A 137 8.65 -3.09 11.10
CA SER A 137 10.07 -2.85 10.83
C SER A 137 10.22 -1.98 9.57
N THR A 138 11.35 -1.27 9.46
CA THR A 138 11.61 -0.35 8.34
C THR A 138 11.54 -1.06 6.98
N ALA A 139 12.16 -2.24 6.85
CA ALA A 139 12.18 -3.00 5.60
C ALA A 139 10.77 -3.42 5.16
N SER A 140 10.01 -4.08 6.03
CA SER A 140 8.64 -4.52 5.73
C SER A 140 7.69 -3.36 5.48
N LEU A 141 7.89 -2.20 6.14
CA LEU A 141 7.11 -1.00 5.87
C LEU A 141 7.34 -0.48 4.45
N LEU A 142 8.60 -0.44 3.99
CA LEU A 142 8.93 0.05 2.65
C LEU A 142 8.43 -0.92 1.57
N GLU A 143 8.51 -2.23 1.80
CA GLU A 143 7.96 -3.25 0.91
C GLU A 143 6.44 -3.11 0.77
N GLU A 144 5.70 -3.04 1.88
CA GLU A 144 4.24 -2.85 1.87
C GLU A 144 3.85 -1.50 1.27
N ALA A 145 4.66 -0.45 1.48
CA ALA A 145 4.44 0.87 0.89
C ALA A 145 4.62 0.85 -0.64
N ALA A 146 5.69 0.23 -1.13
CA ALA A 146 5.94 0.09 -2.57
C ALA A 146 4.83 -0.72 -3.25
N ASP A 147 4.40 -1.82 -2.63
CA ASP A 147 3.27 -2.62 -3.11
C ASP A 147 1.97 -1.81 -3.15
N TYR A 148 1.69 -1.03 -2.10
CA TYR A 148 0.49 -0.20 -2.03
C TYR A 148 0.50 0.95 -3.04
N VAL A 149 1.66 1.57 -3.31
CA VAL A 149 1.81 2.59 -4.37
C VAL A 149 1.50 1.98 -5.72
N GLY A 150 2.08 0.82 -6.06
CA GLY A 150 1.79 0.15 -7.33
C GLY A 150 0.30 -0.19 -7.48
N ALA A 151 -0.35 -0.61 -6.40
CA ALA A 151 -1.79 -0.88 -6.38
C ALA A 151 -2.61 0.41 -6.65
N LEU A 152 -2.25 1.52 -6.00
CA LEU A 152 -2.93 2.81 -6.19
C LEU A 152 -2.74 3.37 -7.60
N GLU A 153 -1.55 3.22 -8.20
CA GLU A 153 -1.29 3.63 -9.59
C GLU A 153 -2.22 2.88 -10.56
N MET A 154 -2.33 1.56 -10.42
CA MET A 154 -3.27 0.75 -11.20
C MET A 154 -4.72 1.19 -10.97
N GLN A 155 -5.09 1.46 -9.71
CA GLN A 155 -6.42 1.95 -9.35
C GLN A 155 -6.77 3.23 -10.11
N VAL A 156 -5.88 4.23 -10.07
CA VAL A 156 -6.07 5.53 -10.72
C VAL A 156 -6.13 5.37 -12.24
N LYS A 157 -5.23 4.57 -12.83
CA LYS A 157 -5.26 4.28 -14.27
C LYS A 157 -6.61 3.69 -14.69
N ALA A 158 -7.07 2.65 -14.01
CA ALA A 158 -8.32 1.98 -14.35
C ALA A 158 -9.55 2.86 -14.13
N MET A 159 -9.58 3.69 -13.08
CA MET A 159 -10.68 4.62 -12.84
C MET A 159 -10.73 5.75 -13.87
N ARG A 160 -9.57 6.24 -14.35
CA ARG A 160 -9.50 7.23 -15.43
C ARG A 160 -10.03 6.68 -16.73
N THR A 161 -9.57 5.49 -17.14
CA THR A 161 -10.08 4.85 -18.37
C THR A 161 -11.60 4.68 -18.32
N LEU A 162 -12.15 4.26 -17.18
CA LEU A 162 -13.61 4.13 -17.04
C LEU A 162 -14.35 5.47 -17.08
N ALA A 163 -13.71 6.57 -16.69
CA ALA A 163 -14.30 7.91 -16.74
C ALA A 163 -14.20 8.53 -18.13
N ASP A 164 -13.15 8.19 -18.89
CA ASP A 164 -12.96 8.62 -20.28
C ASP A 164 -13.89 7.84 -21.24
N ASP A 165 -14.25 6.60 -20.89
CA ASP A 165 -15.16 5.73 -21.66
C ASP A 165 -16.66 6.01 -21.39
N LEU A 166 -17.01 6.90 -20.46
CA LEU A 166 -18.39 7.28 -20.07
C LEU A 166 -18.78 8.65 -20.60
#